data_AF-Q9S556-F1
#
_entry.id   AF-Q9S556-F1
#
_cell.length_a   1.000
_cell.length_b   1.000
_cell.length_c   1.000
_cell.angle_alpha   90.00
_cell.angle_beta   90.00
_cell.angle_gamma   90.00
#
_symmetry.space_group_name_H-M   'P 1'
#
loop_
_entity.id
_entity.type
_entity.pdbx_description
1 polymer ?
#
loop_
_entity_poly.entity_id
_entity_poly.type
_entity_poly.pdbx_seq_one_letter_code
_entity_poly.pdbx_strand_id
1 'polypeptide(L)'
;MTRLLLGLCLLFAGCAASPTTPRPVRVEVPLAVPCRVPDVRPPSWASATLQAGDSLQAKVRALLAERRQRQGYELELQAALRACR
;
A
#
# COMPACT_ATOMS: atom_id res chain seq x y z
N MET A 1 13.68 42.60 -55.94
CA MET A 1 12.31 42.04 -55.81
C MET A 1 12.31 40.56 -55.40
N THR A 2 13.16 39.72 -56.01
CA THR A 2 13.23 38.27 -55.74
C THR A 2 13.55 37.87 -54.29
N ARG A 3 14.41 38.63 -53.60
CA ARG A 3 14.78 38.38 -52.19
C ARG A 3 13.63 38.66 -51.20
N LEU A 4 12.78 39.65 -51.51
CA LEU A 4 11.59 39.99 -50.71
C LEU A 4 10.50 38.92 -50.85
N LEU A 5 10.30 38.41 -52.08
CA LEU A 5 9.36 37.31 -52.35
C LEU A 5 9.78 36.02 -51.63
N LEU A 6 11.08 35.70 -51.63
CA LEU A 6 11.62 34.54 -50.89
C LEU A 6 11.42 34.67 -49.38
N GLY A 7 11.70 35.84 -48.80
CA GLY A 7 11.47 36.10 -47.38
C GLY A 7 9.99 35.98 -46.98
N LEU A 8 9.08 36.45 -47.84
CA LEU A 8 7.64 36.32 -47.63
C LEU A 8 7.18 34.85 -47.67
N CYS A 9 7.67 34.05 -48.63
CA CYS A 9 7.34 32.63 -48.71
C CYS A 9 7.80 31.83 -47.47
N LEU A 10 8.98 32.16 -46.91
CA LEU A 10 9.51 31.53 -45.69
C LEU A 10 8.65 31.85 -44.45
N LEU A 11 8.11 33.07 -44.35
CA LEU A 11 7.22 33.47 -43.26
C LEU A 11 5.89 32.71 -43.29
N PHE A 12 5.36 32.38 -44.48
CA PHE A 12 4.10 31.64 -44.63
C PHE A 12 4.24 30.12 -44.47
N ALA A 13 5.45 29.56 -44.49
CA ALA A 13 5.66 28.11 -44.38
C ALA A 13 5.19 27.51 -43.03
N GLY A 14 5.17 28.32 -41.96
CA GLY A 14 4.68 27.89 -40.64
C GLY A 14 3.16 27.69 -40.56
N CYS A 15 2.37 28.37 -41.41
CA CYS A 15 0.91 28.23 -41.42
C CYS A 15 0.41 26.93 -42.06
N ALA A 16 1.25 26.26 -42.86
CA ALA A 16 0.90 24.97 -43.47
C ALA A 16 1.28 23.76 -42.60
N ALA A 17 1.92 23.98 -41.45
CA ALA A 17 2.30 22.90 -40.56
C ALA A 17 1.05 22.33 -39.86
N SER A 18 0.69 21.09 -40.20
CA SER A 18 -0.38 20.37 -39.51
C SER A 18 0.06 20.04 -38.08
N PRO A 19 -0.79 20.22 -37.06
CA PRO A 19 -0.46 19.86 -35.70
C PRO A 19 -0.27 18.34 -35.59
N THR A 20 0.93 17.90 -35.20
CA THR A 20 1.18 16.50 -34.86
C THR A 20 0.37 16.17 -33.61
N THR A 21 -0.74 15.45 -33.76
CA THR A 21 -1.53 14.98 -32.62
C THR A 21 -0.68 14.00 -31.81
N PRO A 22 -0.32 14.32 -30.55
CA PRO A 22 0.39 13.38 -29.71
C PRO A 22 -0.47 12.14 -29.51
N ARG A 23 0.11 10.95 -29.72
CA ARG A 23 -0.62 9.70 -29.51
C ARG A 23 -0.82 9.51 -28.00
N PRO A 24 -2.04 9.23 -27.53
CA PRO A 24 -2.26 8.96 -26.12
C PRO A 24 -1.48 7.71 -25.72
N VAL A 25 -0.62 7.85 -24.71
CA VAL A 25 0.10 6.73 -24.09
C VAL A 25 -0.80 6.18 -22.99
N ARG A 26 -1.11 4.89 -23.05
CA ARG A 26 -1.80 4.22 -21.95
C ARG A 26 -0.79 4.06 -20.80
N VAL A 27 -1.15 4.59 -19.64
CA VAL A 27 -0.40 4.44 -18.39
C VAL A 27 -1.31 3.75 -17.38
N GLU A 28 -0.82 2.68 -16.76
CA GLU A 28 -1.51 2.07 -15.63
C GLU A 28 -1.26 2.91 -14.39
N VAL A 29 -2.30 3.58 -13.91
CA VAL A 29 -2.27 4.34 -12.66
C VAL A 29 -2.65 3.38 -11.53
N PRO A 30 -1.78 3.12 -10.55
CA PRO A 30 -2.15 2.30 -9.41
C PRO A 30 -3.24 3.00 -8.61
N LEU A 31 -4.40 2.36 -8.51
CA LEU A 31 -5.53 2.82 -7.71
C LEU A 31 -5.47 2.16 -6.33
N ALA A 32 -5.56 2.97 -5.27
CA ALA A 32 -5.68 2.44 -3.92
C ALA A 32 -7.03 1.73 -3.76
N VAL A 33 -7.00 0.41 -3.60
CA VAL A 33 -8.18 -0.41 -3.34
C VAL A 33 -8.40 -0.58 -1.84
N PRO A 34 -9.66 -0.56 -1.35
CA PRO A 34 -9.93 -0.83 0.05
C PRO A 34 -9.57 -2.28 0.40
N CYS A 35 -8.80 -2.46 1.46
CA CYS A 35 -8.46 -3.80 1.96
C CYS A 35 -9.72 -4.44 2.57
N ARG A 36 -10.29 -5.46 1.90
CA ARG A 36 -11.46 -6.21 2.36
C ARG A 36 -11.04 -7.57 2.91
N VAL A 37 -10.27 -7.55 3.99
CA VAL A 37 -9.88 -8.77 4.71
C VAL A 37 -10.58 -8.80 6.07
N PRO A 38 -11.08 -9.97 6.51
CA PRO A 38 -11.61 -10.10 7.86
C PRO A 38 -10.49 -9.84 8.87
N ASP A 39 -10.84 -9.18 9.97
CA ASP A 39 -9.89 -8.90 11.04
C ASP A 39 -9.41 -10.21 11.69
N VAL A 40 -8.13 -10.27 12.01
CA VAL A 40 -7.51 -11.46 12.57
C VAL A 40 -7.75 -11.45 14.07
N ARG A 41 -8.72 -12.25 14.51
CA ARG A 41 -9.19 -12.24 15.90
C ARG A 41 -8.07 -12.68 16.86
N PRO A 42 -7.68 -11.83 17.83
CA PRO A 42 -6.72 -12.24 18.85
C PRO A 42 -7.36 -13.25 19.83
N PRO A 43 -6.56 -14.15 20.42
CA PRO A 43 -7.02 -15.02 21.50
C PRO A 43 -7.31 -14.22 22.79
N SER A 44 -7.98 -14.85 23.74
CA SER A 44 -8.17 -14.30 25.09
C SER A 44 -6.84 -14.28 25.85
N TRP A 45 -6.22 -13.10 25.90
CA TRP A 45 -4.93 -12.89 26.56
C TRP A 45 -5.01 -13.13 28.06
N ALA A 46 -4.04 -13.86 28.61
CA ALA A 46 -3.98 -14.17 30.04
C ALA A 46 -3.84 -12.91 30.90
N SER A 47 -3.29 -11.80 30.38
CA SER A 47 -3.20 -10.54 31.11
C SER A 47 -4.49 -9.71 31.11
N ALA A 48 -5.51 -10.07 30.32
CA ALA A 48 -6.71 -9.25 30.10
C ALA A 48 -7.51 -8.96 31.38
N THR A 49 -7.38 -9.82 32.39
CA THR A 49 -8.09 -9.67 33.68
C THR A 49 -7.25 -9.01 34.76
N LEU A 50 -5.97 -8.72 34.51
CA LEU A 50 -5.07 -8.14 35.51
C LEU A 50 -5.51 -6.74 35.89
N GLN A 51 -5.42 -6.45 37.19
CA GLN A 51 -5.69 -5.15 37.79
C GLN A 51 -4.41 -4.50 38.31
N ALA A 52 -4.43 -3.18 38.46
CA ALA A 52 -3.29 -2.43 38.99
C ALA A 52 -2.87 -2.90 40.39
N GLY A 53 -3.84 -3.26 41.25
CA GLY A 53 -3.61 -3.75 42.60
C GLY A 53 -3.16 -5.21 42.72
N ASP A 54 -3.13 -5.97 41.63
CA ASP A 54 -2.73 -7.38 41.69
C ASP A 54 -1.27 -7.54 42.14
N SER A 55 -1.03 -8.62 42.88
CA SER A 55 0.30 -8.95 43.36
C SER A 55 1.28 -9.16 42.20
N LEU A 56 2.56 -8.90 42.44
CA LEU A 56 3.61 -9.13 41.45
C LEU A 56 3.59 -10.58 40.95
N GLN A 57 3.37 -11.55 41.84
CA GLN A 57 3.29 -12.96 41.48
C GLN A 57 2.13 -13.26 40.53
N ALA A 58 0.95 -12.66 40.73
CA ALA A 58 -0.19 -12.81 39.83
C ALA A 58 0.13 -12.23 38.44
N LYS A 59 0.71 -11.04 38.39
CA LYS A 59 1.12 -10.37 37.15
C LYS A 59 2.16 -11.18 36.38
N VAL A 60 3.24 -11.61 37.04
CA VAL A 60 4.31 -12.41 36.42
C VAL A 60 3.76 -13.71 35.84
N ARG A 61 2.90 -14.42 36.58
CA ARG A 61 2.29 -15.66 36.11
C ARG A 61 1.42 -15.45 34.87
N ALA A 62 0.57 -14.42 34.88
CA ALA A 62 -0.28 -14.08 33.74
C ALA A 62 0.55 -13.70 32.51
N LEU A 63 1.60 -12.88 32.69
CA LEU A 63 2.50 -12.48 31.60
C LEU A 63 3.32 -13.66 31.03
N LEU A 64 3.75 -14.61 31.87
CA LEU A 64 4.43 -15.82 31.41
C LEU A 64 3.50 -16.76 30.64
N ALA A 65 2.22 -16.83 31.04
CA ALA A 65 1.20 -17.56 30.30
C ALA A 65 0.93 -16.89 28.94
N GLU A 66 0.74 -15.57 28.92
CA GLU A 66 0.51 -14.81 27.69
C GLU A 66 1.68 -14.91 26.71
N ARG A 67 2.92 -14.89 27.19
CA ARG A 67 4.10 -15.09 26.33
C ARG A 67 3.99 -16.36 25.50
N ARG A 68 3.52 -17.47 26.10
CA ARG A 68 3.29 -18.73 25.39
C ARG A 68 2.11 -18.64 24.43
N GLN A 69 1.03 -17.94 24.80
CA GLN A 69 -0.10 -17.70 23.91
C GLN A 69 0.33 -16.94 22.66
N ARG A 70 1.16 -15.89 22.80
CA ARG A 70 1.70 -15.11 21.68
C ARG A 70 2.53 -15.98 20.74
N GLN A 71 3.43 -16.78 21.29
CA GLN A 71 4.25 -17.73 20.51
C GLN A 71 3.39 -18.71 19.71
N GLY A 72 2.33 -19.26 20.32
CA GLY A 72 1.40 -20.16 19.63
C GLY A 72 0.64 -19.44 18.51
N TYR A 73 0.11 -18.26 18.80
CA TYR A 73 -0.63 -17.46 17.81
C TYR A 73 0.25 -17.05 16.63
N GLU A 74 1.51 -16.67 16.86
CA GLU A 74 2.46 -16.38 15.78
C GLU A 74 2.67 -17.60 14.86
N LEU A 75 2.75 -18.80 15.41
CA LEU A 75 2.86 -20.03 14.62
C LEU A 75 1.60 -20.31 13.79
N GLU A 76 0.41 -20.07 14.36
CA GLU A 76 -0.86 -20.19 13.64
C GLU A 76 -0.92 -19.21 12.45
N LEU A 77 -0.53 -17.95 12.67
CA LEU A 77 -0.48 -16.94 11.61
C LEU A 77 0.53 -17.31 10.52
N GLN A 78 1.71 -17.80 10.90
CA GLN A 78 2.71 -18.28 9.94
C GLN A 78 2.22 -19.50 9.16
N ALA A 79 1.44 -20.38 9.77
CA ALA A 79 0.83 -21.51 9.08
C ALA A 79 -0.22 -21.04 8.06
N ALA A 80 -1.10 -20.10 8.45
CA ALA A 80 -2.07 -19.50 7.54
C ALA A 80 -1.38 -18.81 6.34
N LEU A 81 -0.33 -18.02 6.59
CA LEU A 81 0.44 -17.37 5.51
C LEU A 81 1.10 -18.38 4.56
N ARG A 82 1.58 -19.51 5.07
CA ARG A 82 2.15 -20.59 4.24
C ARG A 82 1.10 -21.27 3.37
N ALA A 83 -0.14 -21.40 3.84
CA ALA A 83 -1.23 -21.95 3.05
C ALA A 83 -1.71 -21.03 1.91
N CYS A 84 -1.38 -19.74 1.97
CA CYS A 84 -1.74 -18.74 0.96
C CYS A 84 -0.69 -18.57 -0.16
N ARG A 85 0.47 -19.25 -0.07
CA ARG A 85 1.47 -19.29 -1.15
C ARG A 85 1.11 -20.37 -2.17
#